data_AF-E4TWE7-F1
#
_entry.id   AF-E4TWE7-F1
#
_cell.length_a   1.000
_cell.length_b   1.000
_cell.length_c   1.000
_cell.angle_alpha   90.00
_cell.angle_beta   90.00
_cell.angle_gamma   90.00
#
_symmetry.space_group_name_H-M   'P 1'
#
loop_
_entity.id
_entity.type
_entity.pdbx_description
1 polymer ?
#
loop_
_entity_poly.entity_id
_entity_poly.type
_entity_poly.pdbx_seq_one_letter_code
_entity_poly.pdbx_strand_id
1 'polypeptide(L)'
;MYTVSNHRTQGEYLNPCLIRICERFETIADFLAHRSPEQDEVVSTLFIDFLECFASLQSEKLEYPKEFQKDVKYYLQGEPVMMKQFEDVEFKYLMLSDFYDFCRLTKRYKQI
;
A
#
# COMPACT_ATOMS: atom_id res chain seq x y z
N MET A 1 4.76 -41.91 11.97
CA MET A 1 3.79 -41.91 10.85
C MET A 1 3.00 -40.63 10.92
N TYR A 2 3.23 -39.78 9.91
CA TYR A 2 2.52 -38.57 9.48
C TYR A 2 1.97 -37.60 10.56
N THR A 3 2.75 -36.54 10.82
CA THR A 3 2.22 -35.24 11.22
C THR A 3 1.29 -34.74 10.12
N VAL A 4 0.02 -34.54 10.45
CA VAL A 4 -0.95 -33.90 9.56
C VAL A 4 -0.59 -32.42 9.47
N SER A 5 0.14 -32.05 8.41
CA SER A 5 0.34 -30.66 8.04
C SER A 5 -1.03 -30.09 7.66
N ASN A 6 -1.60 -29.33 8.58
CA ASN A 6 -2.86 -28.61 8.40
C ASN A 6 -2.61 -27.43 7.44
N HIS A 7 -2.54 -27.71 6.14
CA HIS A 7 -2.59 -26.68 5.10
C HIS A 7 -4.02 -26.14 5.03
N ARG A 8 -4.37 -25.24 5.95
CA ARG A 8 -5.48 -24.31 5.73
C ARG A 8 -5.06 -23.38 4.60
N THR A 9 -5.69 -23.55 3.46
CA THR A 9 -5.88 -22.51 2.44
C THR A 9 -6.66 -21.37 3.09
N GLN A 10 -5.96 -20.46 3.77
CA GLN A 10 -6.53 -19.18 4.17
C GLN A 10 -6.66 -18.33 2.90
N GLY A 11 -7.88 -17.96 2.53
CA GLY A 11 -8.05 -16.78 1.67
C GLY A 11 -7.39 -15.61 2.40
N GLU A 12 -6.29 -15.12 1.85
CA GLU A 12 -5.42 -14.14 2.50
C GLU A 12 -6.11 -12.79 2.58
N TYR A 13 -6.82 -12.56 3.69
CA TYR A 13 -7.32 -11.24 4.03
C TYR A 13 -6.14 -10.28 4.21
N LEU A 14 -6.31 -9.06 3.70
CA LEU A 14 -5.36 -7.97 3.82
C LEU A 14 -5.03 -7.74 5.31
N ASN A 15 -3.77 -7.43 5.63
CA ASN A 15 -3.40 -7.11 7.01
C ASN A 15 -4.25 -5.92 7.52
N PRO A 16 -4.75 -5.93 8.78
CA PRO A 16 -5.55 -4.84 9.33
C PRO A 16 -4.94 -3.44 9.17
N CYS A 17 -3.61 -3.28 9.19
CA CYS A 17 -3.00 -1.97 8.96
C CYS A 17 -3.21 -1.50 7.51
N LEU A 18 -3.08 -2.39 6.53
CA LEU A 18 -3.33 -2.08 5.11
C LEU A 18 -4.80 -1.77 4.84
N ILE A 19 -5.73 -2.41 5.55
CA ILE A 19 -7.17 -2.10 5.44
C ILE A 19 -7.43 -0.64 5.86
N ARG A 20 -6.83 -0.20 6.97
CA ARG A 20 -6.97 1.19 7.44
C ARG A 20 -6.37 2.20 6.47
N ILE A 21 -5.30 1.84 5.74
CA ILE A 21 -4.76 2.67 4.67
C ILE A 21 -5.80 2.85 3.58
N CYS A 22 -6.42 1.76 3.11
CA CYS A 22 -7.48 1.83 2.11
C CYS A 22 -8.71 2.64 2.57
N GLU A 23 -9.15 2.46 3.82
CA GLU A 23 -10.28 3.23 4.40
C GLU A 23 -9.99 4.72 4.44
N ARG A 24 -8.76 5.10 4.84
CA ARG A 24 -8.34 6.50 4.86
C ARG A 24 -8.18 7.06 3.45
N PHE A 25 -7.66 6.27 2.52
CA PHE A 25 -7.51 6.69 1.13
C PHE A 25 -8.86 7.06 0.49
N GLU A 26 -9.95 6.33 0.79
CA GLU A 26 -11.30 6.66 0.30
C GLU A 26 -11.79 8.06 0.70
N THR A 27 -11.23 8.65 1.75
CA THR A 27 -11.60 10.01 2.19
C THR A 27 -10.89 11.11 1.39
N ILE A 28 -9.87 10.75 0.59
CA ILE A 28 -9.13 11.66 -0.27
C ILE A 28 -9.88 11.75 -1.61
N ALA A 29 -10.79 12.70 -1.71
CA ALA A 29 -11.53 12.98 -2.95
C ALA A 29 -10.85 14.08 -3.78
N ASP A 30 -10.97 13.94 -5.11
CA ASP A 30 -10.59 14.97 -6.09
C ASP A 30 -9.16 15.51 -6.00
N PHE A 31 -8.21 14.74 -5.43
CA PHE A 31 -6.84 15.18 -5.21
C PHE A 31 -6.16 15.72 -6.48
N LEU A 32 -6.30 15.02 -7.61
CA LEU A 32 -5.72 15.44 -8.89
C LEU A 32 -6.42 16.65 -9.52
N ALA A 33 -7.66 16.96 -9.12
CA ALA A 33 -8.45 18.04 -9.69
C ALA A 33 -8.43 19.32 -8.81
N HIS A 34 -8.38 19.16 -7.49
CA HIS A 34 -8.52 20.24 -6.50
C HIS A 34 -7.49 20.12 -5.37
N ARG A 35 -6.22 19.92 -5.74
CA ARG A 35 -5.10 19.78 -4.79
C ARG A 35 -5.00 20.98 -3.84
N SER A 36 -4.96 20.70 -2.54
CA SER A 36 -4.71 21.70 -1.48
C SER A 36 -3.53 21.30 -0.58
N PRO A 37 -2.89 22.25 0.12
CA PRO A 37 -1.82 21.95 1.07
C PRO A 37 -2.24 20.96 2.17
N GLU A 38 -3.48 21.03 2.64
CA GLU A 38 -4.02 20.09 3.63
C GLU A 38 -4.11 18.67 3.06
N GLN A 39 -4.49 18.53 1.79
CA GLN A 39 -4.49 17.23 1.13
C GLN A 39 -3.07 16.68 0.93
N ASP A 40 -2.10 17.55 0.63
CA ASP A 40 -0.69 17.16 0.50
C ASP A 40 -0.14 16.57 1.81
N GLU A 41 -0.52 17.16 2.95
CA GLU A 41 -0.19 16.64 4.28
C GLU A 41 -0.85 15.29 4.52
N VAL A 42 -2.16 15.16 4.25
CA VAL A 42 -2.91 13.91 4.41
C VAL A 42 -2.29 12.78 3.58
N VAL A 43 -1.98 13.03 2.31
CA VAL A 43 -1.34 12.05 1.43
C VAL A 43 0.04 11.68 1.96
N SER A 44 0.85 12.66 2.37
CA SER A 44 2.19 12.40 2.88
C SER A 44 2.18 11.58 4.17
N THR A 45 1.27 11.87 5.10
CA THR A 45 1.08 11.06 6.31
C THR A 45 0.62 9.65 5.97
N LEU A 46 -0.38 9.51 5.10
CA LEU A 46 -0.91 8.21 4.71
C LEU A 46 0.14 7.34 4.01
N PHE A 47 1.02 7.96 3.22
CA PHE A 47 2.14 7.29 2.59
C PHE A 47 3.15 6.75 3.61
N ILE A 48 3.49 7.52 4.65
CA ILE A 48 4.38 7.06 5.72
C ILE A 48 3.74 5.87 6.46
N ASP A 49 2.46 5.99 6.83
CA ASP A 49 1.72 4.91 7.50
C ASP A 49 1.69 3.63 6.64
N PHE A 50 1.52 3.79 5.33
CA PHE A 50 1.60 2.69 4.38
C PHE A 50 2.97 2.03 4.40
N LEU A 51 4.06 2.80 4.36
CA LEU A 51 5.42 2.28 4.37
C LEU A 51 5.76 1.53 5.65
N GLU A 52 5.38 2.06 6.81
CA GLU A 52 5.57 1.40 8.10
C GLU A 52 4.82 0.07 8.15
N CYS A 53 3.55 0.09 7.73
CA CYS A 53 2.73 -1.11 7.61
C CYS A 53 3.37 -2.12 6.65
N PHE A 54 3.75 -1.69 5.44
CA PHE A 54 4.35 -2.55 4.41
C PHE A 54 5.69 -3.15 4.86
N ALA A 55 6.56 -2.38 5.52
CA ALA A 55 7.84 -2.83 6.04
C ALA A 55 7.68 -3.88 7.15
N SER A 56 6.59 -3.82 7.93
CA SER A 56 6.27 -4.82 8.95
C SER A 56 5.78 -6.15 8.36
N LEU A 57 5.35 -6.15 7.10
CA LEU A 57 4.85 -7.33 6.41
C LEU A 57 6.00 -8.07 5.72
N GLN A 58 5.93 -9.39 5.72
CA GLN A 58 6.76 -10.19 4.83
C GLN A 58 6.24 -9.98 3.40
N SER A 59 6.84 -9.05 2.67
CA SER A 59 6.42 -8.67 1.30
C SER A 59 6.29 -9.86 0.34
N GLU A 60 7.07 -10.91 0.56
CA GLU A 60 7.04 -12.18 -0.19
C GLU A 60 5.69 -12.94 -0.09
N LYS A 61 4.85 -12.61 0.90
CA LYS A 61 3.50 -13.17 1.05
C LYS A 61 2.41 -12.28 0.48
N LEU A 62 2.77 -11.11 -0.05
CA LEU A 62 1.81 -10.22 -0.66
C LEU A 62 1.79 -10.47 -2.17
N GLU A 63 0.63 -10.82 -2.72
CA GLU A 63 0.45 -11.02 -4.16
C GLU A 63 0.42 -9.70 -4.97
N TYR A 64 1.15 -8.65 -4.55
CA TYR A 64 1.24 -7.40 -5.30
C TYR A 64 2.11 -7.55 -6.56
N PRO A 65 1.93 -6.68 -7.58
CA PRO A 65 2.87 -6.58 -8.69
C PRO A 65 4.32 -6.43 -8.19
N LYS A 66 5.24 -7.21 -8.76
CA LYS A 66 6.65 -7.23 -8.32
C LYS A 66 7.33 -5.87 -8.46
N GLU A 67 6.94 -5.09 -9.45
CA GLU A 67 7.44 -3.73 -9.69
C GLU A 67 7.09 -2.82 -8.52
N PHE A 68 5.81 -2.81 -8.10
CA PHE A 68 5.37 -2.06 -6.92
C PHE A 68 6.15 -2.44 -5.66
N GLN A 69 6.28 -3.74 -5.38
CA GLN A 69 7.03 -4.20 -4.21
C GLN A 69 8.51 -3.79 -4.26
N LYS A 70 9.09 -3.78 -5.46
CA LYS A 70 10.48 -3.40 -5.71
C LYS A 70 10.68 -1.90 -5.48
N ASP A 71 9.77 -1.07 -5.93
CA ASP A 71 9.85 0.39 -5.78
C ASP A 71 9.75 0.80 -4.31
N VAL A 72 8.80 0.22 -3.57
CA VAL A 72 8.68 0.40 -2.12
C VAL A 72 9.94 -0.05 -1.39
N LYS A 73 10.49 -1.20 -1.79
CA LYS A 73 11.73 -1.72 -1.20
C LYS A 73 12.92 -0.79 -1.45
N TYR A 74 13.08 -0.26 -2.67
CA TYR A 74 14.16 0.67 -2.98
C TYR A 74 14.03 1.97 -2.19
N TYR A 75 12.82 2.49 -2.05
CA TYR A 75 12.58 3.63 -1.18
C TYR A 75 12.98 3.35 0.27
N LEU A 76 12.53 2.22 0.84
CA LEU A 76 12.86 1.82 2.22
C LEU A 76 14.36 1.57 2.44
N GLN A 77 15.10 1.23 1.37
CA GLN A 77 16.55 1.10 1.40
C GLN A 77 17.30 2.43 1.29
N GLY A 78 16.58 3.55 1.11
CA GLY A 78 17.17 4.87 0.93
C GLY A 78 17.82 5.05 -0.44
N GLU A 79 17.32 4.37 -1.47
CA GLU A 79 17.84 4.55 -2.84
C GLU A 79 17.59 6.01 -3.28
N PRO A 80 18.64 6.77 -3.68
CA PRO A 80 18.52 8.22 -3.89
C PRO A 80 17.51 8.65 -4.97
N VAL A 81 17.40 7.90 -6.07
CA VAL A 81 16.47 8.23 -7.16
C VAL A 81 15.02 8.05 -6.69
N MET A 82 14.74 6.94 -6.03
CA MET A 82 13.44 6.65 -5.44
C MET A 82 13.08 7.62 -4.33
N MET A 83 14.03 7.94 -3.45
CA MET A 83 13.81 8.94 -2.42
C MET A 83 13.36 10.28 -3.01
N LYS A 84 14.08 10.76 -4.03
CA LYS A 84 13.74 12.00 -4.72
C LYS A 84 12.38 11.93 -5.43
N GLN A 85 12.06 10.80 -6.03
CA GLN A 85 10.78 10.59 -6.70
C GLN A 85 9.60 10.65 -5.72
N PHE A 86 9.76 10.06 -4.54
CA PHE A 86 8.77 10.13 -3.46
C PHE A 86 8.84 11.43 -2.63
N GLU A 87 9.66 12.43 -2.99
CA GLU A 87 9.48 13.79 -2.47
C GLU A 87 8.22 14.44 -3.08
N ASP A 88 7.87 14.06 -4.31
CA ASP A 88 6.65 14.50 -4.97
C ASP A 88 5.42 13.83 -4.35
N VAL A 89 4.54 14.64 -3.78
CA VAL A 89 3.30 14.18 -3.15
C VAL A 89 2.30 13.62 -4.16
N GLU A 90 2.34 14.07 -5.42
CA GLU A 90 1.52 13.48 -6.47
C GLU A 90 1.95 12.05 -6.73
N PHE A 91 3.26 11.80 -6.74
CA PHE A 91 3.79 10.45 -6.89
C PHE A 91 3.41 9.53 -5.72
N LYS A 92 3.43 10.05 -4.48
CA LYS A 92 2.90 9.33 -3.31
C LYS A 92 1.42 8.98 -3.47
N TYR A 93 0.60 9.93 -3.94
CA TYR A 93 -0.82 9.71 -4.17
C TYR A 93 -1.07 8.64 -5.22
N LEU A 94 -0.39 8.71 -6.37
CA LEU A 94 -0.53 7.72 -7.45
C LEU A 94 -0.18 6.32 -6.98
N MET A 95 0.90 6.17 -6.22
CA MET A 95 1.30 4.90 -5.64
C MET A 95 0.25 4.35 -4.65
N LEU A 96 -0.32 5.20 -3.78
CA LEU A 96 -1.41 4.81 -2.88
C LEU A 96 -2.69 4.45 -3.65
N SER A 97 -2.96 5.12 -4.77
CA SER A 97 -4.08 4.84 -5.66
C SER A 97 -3.94 3.46 -6.31
N ASP A 98 -2.77 3.15 -6.87
CA ASP A 98 -2.48 1.84 -7.47
C ASP A 98 -2.63 0.71 -6.44
N PHE A 99 -2.13 0.95 -5.23
CA PHE A 99 -2.29 0.03 -4.11
C PHE A 99 -3.77 -0.19 -3.75
N TYR A 100 -4.54 0.90 -3.60
CA TYR A 100 -5.95 0.83 -3.28
C TYR A 100 -6.74 0.08 -4.36
N ASP A 101 -6.51 0.41 -5.63
CA ASP A 101 -7.17 -0.23 -6.76
C ASP A 101 -6.84 -1.71 -6.84
N PHE A 102 -5.57 -2.10 -6.62
CA PHE A 102 -5.21 -3.51 -6.53
C PHE A 102 -6.00 -4.22 -5.41
N CYS A 103 -6.04 -3.64 -4.21
CA CYS A 103 -6.74 -4.23 -3.07
C CYS A 103 -8.24 -4.39 -3.30
N ARG A 104 -8.83 -3.43 -4.02
CA ARG A 104 -10.24 -3.43 -4.44
C ARG A 104 -10.50 -4.49 -5.51
N LEU A 105 -9.70 -4.53 -6.57
CA LEU A 105 -9.86 -5.46 -7.69
C LEU A 105 -9.66 -6.93 -7.28
N THR A 106 -8.73 -7.18 -6.36
CA THR A 106 -8.47 -8.53 -5.82
C THR A 106 -9.46 -8.95 -4.73
N LYS A 107 -10.47 -8.12 -4.42
CA LYS A 107 -11.46 -8.34 -3.36
C LYS A 107 -10.85 -8.58 -1.97
N ARG A 108 -9.61 -8.14 -1.76
CA ARG A 108 -8.88 -8.27 -0.49
C ARG A 108 -9.27 -7.19 0.53
N TYR A 109 -9.80 -6.05 0.06
CA TYR A 109 -10.22 -4.93 0.90
C TYR A 109 -11.72 -4.95 1.24
N LYS A 110 -12.60 -5.05 0.23
CA LYS A 110 -14.04 -5.24 0.41
C LYS A 110 -14.49 -6.38 -0.49
N GLN A 111 -15.07 -7.44 0.09
CA GLN A 111 -15.79 -8.46 -0.67
C GLN A 111 -17.09 -7.83 -1.18
N ILE A 112 -17.04 -7.23 -2.37
CA ILE A 112 -18.24 -6.86 -3.13
C ILE A 112 -18.51 -7.97 -4.14
#